data_AF-A0A821TPD3-F1
#
_entry.id   AF-A0A821TPD3-F1
#
_cell.length_a   1.000
_cell.length_b   1.000
_cell.length_c   1.000
_cell.angle_alpha   90.00
_cell.angle_beta   90.00
_cell.angle_gamma   90.00
#
_symmetry.space_group_name_H-M   'P 1'
#
loop_
_entity.id
_entity.type
_entity.pdbx_description
1 polymer ?
#
loop_
_entity_poly.entity_id
_entity_poly.type
_entity_poly.pdbx_seq_one_letter_code
_entity_poly.pdbx_strand_id
1 'polypeptide(L)'
;DPECDYNITQLIQSKGYPWEEHKVTTADGYILGVFRIPHGRNASSTTPGRPVLLQHGLLDSATSWVINFPEQSLGFILADAGYDVWLG
;
A
#
# COMPACT_ATOMS: atom_id res chain seq x y z
N ASP A 1 3.83 20.88 0.13
CA ASP A 1 3.39 19.72 0.93
C ASP A 1 4.64 18.89 1.20
N PRO A 2 5.03 18.63 2.46
CA PRO A 2 6.22 17.83 2.77
C PRO A 2 6.16 16.41 2.20
N GLU A 3 4.98 15.89 1.87
CA GLU A 3 4.79 14.56 1.30
C GLU A 3 5.16 14.46 -0.19
N CYS A 4 5.38 15.59 -0.87
CA CYS A 4 5.81 15.60 -2.28
C CYS A 4 7.14 14.87 -2.52
N ASP A 5 8.01 14.83 -1.52
CA ASP A 5 9.33 14.19 -1.59
C ASP A 5 9.34 12.78 -0.99
N TYR A 6 8.19 12.27 -0.53
CA TYR A 6 8.10 10.97 0.11
C TYR A 6 8.05 9.85 -0.93
N ASN A 7 8.78 8.78 -0.65
CA ASN A 7 8.51 7.50 -1.30
C ASN A 7 7.23 6.86 -0.72
N ILE A 8 6.76 5.77 -1.34
CA ILE A 8 5.50 5.14 -0.93
C ILE A 8 5.49 4.65 0.51
N THR A 9 6.61 4.13 1.03
CA THR A 9 6.65 3.59 2.41
C THR A 9 6.60 4.73 3.43
N GLN A 10 7.23 5.86 3.12
CA GLN A 10 7.12 7.09 3.90
C GLN A 10 5.70 7.67 3.88
N LEU A 11 5.00 7.63 2.73
CA LEU A 11 3.58 8.02 2.65
C LEU A 11 2.70 7.13 3.52
N ILE A 12 2.83 5.80 3.41
CA ILE A 12 2.02 4.87 4.21
C ILE A 12 2.29 5.07 5.71
N GLN A 13 3.57 5.23 6.07
CA GLN A 13 3.99 5.47 7.45
C GLN A 13 3.49 6.82 7.98
N SER A 14 3.52 7.90 7.18
CA SER A 14 3.05 9.23 7.62
C SER A 14 1.56 9.23 7.95
N LYS A 15 0.77 8.36 7.30
CA LYS A 15 -0.66 8.17 7.59
C LYS A 15 -0.93 7.21 8.76
N GLY A 16 0.11 6.62 9.34
CA GLY A 16 0.04 5.76 10.53
C GLY A 16 -0.30 4.30 10.23
N TYR A 17 -0.14 3.83 8.99
CA TYR A 17 -0.41 2.45 8.63
C TYR A 17 0.86 1.59 8.70
N PRO A 18 0.75 0.31 9.08
CA PRO A 18 1.85 -0.65 8.92
C PRO A 18 2.13 -0.86 7.43
N TRP A 19 3.38 -1.16 7.10
CA TRP A 19 3.75 -1.47 5.73
C TRP A 19 4.81 -2.57 5.67
N GLU A 20 4.81 -3.31 4.56
CA GLU A 20 5.87 -4.23 4.17
C GLU A 20 6.28 -3.94 2.72
N GLU A 21 7.54 -4.19 2.39
CA GLU A 21 8.06 -4.18 1.01
C GLU A 21 8.52 -5.60 0.66
N HIS A 22 8.07 -6.09 -0.50
CA HIS A 22 8.40 -7.40 -1.03
C HIS A 22 9.07 -7.22 -2.39
N LYS A 23 10.18 -7.95 -2.61
CA LYS A 23 10.85 -7.99 -3.93
C LYS A 23 10.42 -9.25 -4.66
N VAL A 24 9.74 -9.08 -5.78
CA VAL A 24 9.26 -10.17 -6.63
C VAL A 24 10.09 -10.24 -7.90
N THR A 25 10.74 -11.36 -8.15
CA THR A 25 11.50 -11.59 -9.39
C THR A 25 10.60 -12.24 -10.44
N THR A 26 10.40 -11.59 -11.58
CA THR A 26 9.66 -12.14 -12.71
C THR A 26 10.46 -13.25 -13.41
N ALA A 27 9.78 -14.07 -14.22
CA ALA A 27 10.42 -15.18 -14.93
C ALA A 27 11.53 -14.72 -15.92
N ASP A 28 11.42 -13.49 -16.44
CA ASP A 28 12.39 -12.84 -17.32
C ASP A 28 13.42 -11.97 -16.57
N GLY A 29 13.40 -11.97 -15.24
CA GLY A 29 14.48 -11.45 -14.40
C GLY A 29 14.31 -10.01 -13.89
N TYR A 30 13.16 -9.37 -14.10
CA TYR A 30 12.86 -8.08 -13.48
C TYR A 30 12.59 -8.24 -11.99
N ILE A 31 13.10 -7.30 -11.18
CA ILE A 31 12.84 -7.25 -9.74
C ILE A 31 11.82 -6.15 -9.48
N LEU A 32 10.59 -6.55 -9.17
CA LEU A 32 9.48 -5.65 -8.87
C LEU A 32 9.41 -5.38 -7.37
N GLY A 33 9.25 -4.11 -6.99
CA GLY A 33 8.89 -3.72 -5.62
C GLY A 33 7.37 -3.77 -5.46
N VAL A 34 6.88 -4.66 -4.61
CA VAL A 34 5.47 -4.80 -4.26
C VAL A 34 5.29 -4.39 -2.81
N PHE A 35 4.34 -3.50 -2.54
CA PHE A 35 4.11 -2.97 -1.19
C PHE A 35 2.85 -3.57 -0.58
N ARG A 36 2.78 -3.64 0.73
CA ARG A 36 1.65 -4.24 1.44
C ARG A 36 1.26 -3.42 2.65
N ILE A 37 -0.05 -3.24 2.87
CA ILE A 37 -0.66 -2.72 4.09
C ILE A 37 -1.43 -3.88 4.73
N PRO A 38 -0.84 -4.60 5.70
CA PRO A 38 -1.41 -5.86 6.20
C PRO A 38 -2.70 -5.70 7.01
N HIS A 39 -2.91 -4.52 7.61
CA HIS A 39 -4.12 -4.18 8.35
C HIS A 39 -4.28 -2.66 8.52
N GLY A 40 -5.49 -2.22 8.88
CA GLY A 40 -5.78 -0.81 9.18
C GLY A 40 -5.02 -0.26 10.39
N ARG A 41 -4.86 1.06 10.44
CA ARG A 41 -4.08 1.77 11.48
C ARG A 41 -4.67 1.67 12.89
N ASN A 42 -5.99 1.43 12.99
CA ASN A 42 -6.71 1.26 14.25
C ASN A 42 -7.24 -0.17 14.43
N ALA A 43 -6.68 -1.15 13.72
CA ALA A 43 -7.14 -2.53 13.78
C ALA A 43 -6.91 -3.14 15.17
N SER A 44 -7.93 -3.81 15.71
CA SER A 44 -7.84 -4.54 16.99
C SER A 44 -7.09 -5.87 16.86
N SER A 45 -6.95 -6.38 15.63
CA SER A 45 -6.21 -7.58 15.30
C SER A 45 -5.14 -7.25 14.26
N THR A 46 -3.95 -7.81 14.44
CA THR A 46 -2.85 -7.74 13.47
C THR A 46 -2.87 -8.90 12.48
N THR A 47 -3.87 -9.79 12.58
CA THR A 47 -4.05 -10.89 11.63
C THR A 47 -4.51 -10.31 10.28
N PRO A 48 -3.77 -10.54 9.18
CA PRO A 48 -4.16 -10.01 7.88
C PRO A 48 -5.53 -10.54 7.43
N GLY A 49 -6.30 -9.66 6.79
CA GLY A 49 -7.62 -9.99 6.26
C GLY A 49 -7.57 -10.73 4.92
N ARG A 50 -8.68 -10.65 4.16
CA ARG A 50 -8.73 -11.19 2.79
C ARG A 50 -7.80 -10.34 1.89
N PRO A 51 -6.92 -10.97 1.08
CA PRO A 51 -6.00 -10.23 0.23
C PRO A 51 -6.72 -9.53 -0.93
N VAL A 52 -6.29 -8.30 -1.24
CA VAL A 52 -6.69 -7.52 -2.40
C VAL A 52 -5.44 -6.94 -3.07
N LEU A 53 -5.28 -7.13 -4.37
CA LEU A 53 -4.22 -6.52 -5.16
C LEU A 53 -4.75 -5.31 -5.91
N LEU A 54 -4.11 -4.16 -5.71
CA LEU A 54 -4.35 -2.92 -6.45
C LEU A 54 -3.20 -2.70 -7.42
N GLN A 55 -3.48 -2.76 -8.72
CA GLN A 55 -2.50 -2.56 -9.78
C GLN A 55 -2.69 -1.19 -10.41
N HIS A 56 -1.62 -0.39 -10.47
CA HIS A 56 -1.66 0.93 -11.10
C HIS A 56 -1.84 0.87 -12.64
N GLY A 57 -2.18 2.01 -13.24
CA GLY A 57 -2.38 2.16 -14.68
C GLY A 57 -1.11 2.50 -15.48
N LEU A 58 -1.30 2.92 -16.74
CA LEU A 58 -0.20 3.35 -17.61
C LEU A 58 0.43 4.67 -17.11
N LEU A 59 1.76 4.73 -17.04
CA LEU A 59 2.55 5.88 -16.55
C LEU A 59 2.23 6.29 -15.10
N ASP A 60 1.86 5.31 -14.28
CA ASP A 60 1.50 5.48 -12.88
C ASP A 60 2.37 4.57 -11.99
N SER A 61 2.16 4.59 -10.68
CA SER A 61 2.78 3.67 -9.72
C SER A 61 1.81 3.33 -8.58
N ALA A 62 2.22 2.40 -7.71
CA ALA A 62 1.48 2.01 -6.51
C ALA A 62 1.11 3.20 -5.58
N THR A 63 1.82 4.34 -5.67
CA THR A 63 1.54 5.54 -4.85
C THR A 63 0.13 6.09 -5.06
N SER A 64 -0.46 5.92 -6.24
CA SER A 64 -1.81 6.43 -6.56
C SER A 64 -2.89 5.89 -5.62
N TRP A 65 -2.66 4.73 -4.99
CA TRP A 65 -3.58 4.14 -4.03
C TRP A 65 -3.47 4.69 -2.62
N VAL A 66 -2.45 5.52 -2.33
CA VAL A 66 -2.08 5.97 -0.97
C VAL A 66 -1.68 7.46 -0.89
N ILE A 67 -1.79 8.23 -1.97
CA ILE A 67 -1.29 9.62 -2.03
C ILE A 67 -2.20 10.65 -1.34
N ASN A 68 -3.50 10.39 -1.22
CA ASN A 68 -4.45 11.29 -0.56
C ASN A 68 -4.63 10.94 0.93
N PHE A 69 -5.58 11.61 1.60
CA PHE A 69 -5.96 11.28 2.97
C PHE A 69 -6.50 9.84 3.11
N PRO A 70 -6.37 9.22 4.30
CA PRO A 70 -6.85 7.86 4.58
C PRO A 70 -8.27 7.55 4.10
N GLU A 71 -9.18 8.50 4.26
CA GLU A 71 -10.60 8.40 3.89
C GLU A 71 -10.88 8.64 2.39
N GLN A 72 -9.84 8.95 1.59
CA GLN A 72 -9.95 9.25 0.15
C GLN A 72 -9.09 8.33 -0.72
N SER A 73 -8.16 7.60 -0.12
CA SER A 73 -7.23 6.70 -0.80
C SER A 73 -7.71 5.26 -0.67
N LEU A 74 -7.95 4.59 -1.80
CA LEU A 74 -8.52 3.24 -1.82
C LEU A 74 -7.71 2.23 -1.01
N GLY A 75 -6.37 2.32 -1.02
CA GLY A 75 -5.52 1.41 -0.25
C GLY A 75 -5.76 1.51 1.26
N PHE A 76 -5.94 2.73 1.77
CA PHE A 76 -6.24 2.98 3.17
C PHE A 76 -7.67 2.59 3.55
N ILE A 77 -8.65 2.92 2.70
CA ILE A 77 -10.06 2.56 2.91
C ILE A 77 -10.22 1.04 3.03
N LEU A 78 -9.55 0.26 2.17
CA LEU A 78 -9.58 -1.21 2.23
C LEU A 78 -8.88 -1.75 3.48
N ALA A 79 -7.72 -1.20 3.85
CA ALA A 79 -7.01 -1.63 5.06
C ALA A 79 -7.84 -1.39 6.33
N ASP A 80 -8.47 -0.21 6.47
CA ASP A 80 -9.35 0.12 7.58
C ASP A 80 -10.67 -0.70 7.55
N ALA A 81 -11.09 -1.16 6.37
CA ALA A 81 -12.19 -2.13 6.23
C ALA A 81 -11.80 -3.59 6.54
N GLY A 82 -10.55 -3.84 6.93
CA GLY A 82 -10.06 -5.15 7.37
C GLY A 82 -9.57 -6.06 6.24
N TYR A 83 -9.19 -5.50 5.08
CA TYR A 83 -8.53 -6.26 4.02
C TYR A 83 -7.01 -6.25 4.20
N ASP A 84 -6.36 -7.28 3.65
CA ASP A 84 -4.90 -7.32 3.48
C ASP A 84 -4.56 -6.74 2.11
N VAL A 85 -4.01 -5.52 2.07
CA VAL A 85 -3.89 -4.76 0.82
C VAL A 85 -2.49 -4.89 0.24
N TRP A 86 -2.40 -5.33 -1.01
CA TRP A 86 -1.18 -5.42 -1.80
C TRP A 86 -1.23 -4.37 -2.91
N LEU A 87 -0.11 -3.68 -3.12
CA LEU A 87 0.03 -2.56 -4.04
C LEU A 87 1.11 -2.89 -5.07
N GLY A 88 0.70 -2.95 -6.33
CA GLY A 88 1.53 -3.25 -7.50
C GLY A 88 1.49 -2.18 -8.55
#